data_AF-A0A800FH59-F1
#
_entry.id   AF-A0A800FH59-F1
#
_cell.length_a   1.000
_cell.length_b   1.000
_cell.length_c   1.000
_cell.angle_alpha   90.00
_cell.angle_beta   90.00
_cell.angle_gamma   90.00
#
_symmetry.space_group_name_H-M   'P 1'
#
loop_
_entity.id
_entity.type
_entity.pdbx_description
1 polymer ?
#
loop_
_entity_poly.entity_id
_entity_poly.type
_entity_poly.pdbx_seq_one_letter_code
_entity_poly.pdbx_strand_id
1 'polypeptide(L)' 'MERIIRTGSSYLSQSGLTASFGLGNHTTVDSLSIIWPSGKIDTYTDIKNNREIFIKEGSNWAEDL' A
#
# COMPACT_ATOMS: atom_id res chain seq x y z
N MET A 1 8.09 -7.09 6.12
CA MET A 1 7.07 -7.89 5.42
C MET A 1 7.03 -7.41 3.98
N GLU A 2 7.06 -8.31 3.00
CA GLU A 2 6.87 -7.95 1.59
C GLU A 2 5.54 -8.54 1.09
N ARG A 3 4.79 -7.78 0.29
CA ARG A 3 3.54 -8.24 -0.31
C ARG A 3 3.45 -7.72 -1.74
N ILE A 4 3.29 -8.65 -2.69
CA ILE A 4 3.08 -8.33 -4.11
C ILE A 4 1.59 -8.41 -4.38
N ILE A 5 1.00 -7.33 -4.90
CA ILE A 5 -0.37 -7.31 -5.40
C ILE A 5 -0.32 -7.38 -6.92
N ARG A 6 -1.06 -8.33 -7.50
CA ARG A 6 -1.30 -8.41 -8.95
C ARG A 6 -2.79 -8.27 -9.18
N THR A 7 -3.20 -7.25 -9.93
CA THR A 7 -4.59 -7.12 -10.37
C THR A 7 -4.80 -7.85 -11.69
N GLY A 8 -6.02 -8.37 -11.93
CA GLY A 8 -6.37 -9.01 -13.20
C GLY A 8 -5.64 -10.32 -13.47
N SER A 9 -5.76 -11.31 -12.58
CA SER A 9 -5.09 -12.60 -12.74
C SER A 9 -5.81 -13.59 -13.66
N SER A 10 -7.06 -13.32 -14.07
CA SER A 10 -7.84 -14.13 -15.02
C SER A 10 -9.02 -13.36 -15.63
N TYR A 11 -9.62 -13.87 -16.71
CA TYR A 11 -10.80 -13.29 -17.35
C TYR A 11 -11.94 -13.13 -16.34
N LEU A 12 -12.50 -11.91 -16.22
CA LEU A 12 -13.53 -11.53 -15.24
C LEU A 12 -13.12 -11.66 -13.75
N SER A 13 -11.84 -11.84 -13.42
CA SER A 13 -11.35 -11.92 -12.04
C SER A 13 -10.42 -10.75 -11.72
N GLN A 14 -10.84 -9.90 -10.78
CA GLN A 14 -10.02 -8.79 -10.27
C GLN A 14 -9.62 -9.06 -8.82
N SER A 15 -8.33 -9.26 -8.57
CA SER A 15 -7.78 -9.09 -7.22
C SER A 15 -7.84 -7.60 -6.85
N GLY A 16 -8.29 -7.29 -5.64
CA GLY A 16 -8.38 -5.92 -5.15
C GLY A 16 -7.01 -5.22 -5.11
N LEU A 17 -7.01 -3.90 -5.30
CA LEU A 17 -5.82 -3.05 -5.19
C LEU A 17 -5.36 -2.85 -3.73
N THR A 18 -6.20 -3.21 -2.76
CA THR A 18 -5.95 -2.99 -1.34
C THR A 18 -4.97 -4.03 -0.78
N ALA A 19 -3.87 -3.55 -0.20
CA ALA A 19 -2.98 -4.37 0.63
C ALA A 19 -3.35 -4.17 2.10
N SER A 20 -3.72 -5.27 2.77
CA SER A 20 -3.88 -5.29 4.23
C SER A 20 -2.75 -6.09 4.86
N PHE A 21 -2.13 -5.54 5.89
CA PHE A 21 -1.12 -6.22 6.70
C PHE A 21 -1.35 -5.88 8.18
N GLY A 22 -1.14 -6.87 9.04
CA GLY A 22 -1.30 -6.70 10.49
C GLY A 22 -0.04 -6.12 11.11
N LEU A 23 -0.22 -5.18 12.04
CA LEU A 23 0.88 -4.57 12.81
C LEU A 23 1.04 -5.18 14.21
N GLY A 24 0.22 -6.16 14.59
CA GLY A 24 0.22 -6.72 15.94
C GLY A 24 -0.06 -5.63 16.99
N ASN A 25 0.84 -5.49 17.97
CA ASN A 25 0.75 -4.48 19.02
C ASN A 25 1.45 -3.15 18.67
N HIS A 26 1.99 -3.00 17.46
CA HIS A 26 2.64 -1.76 17.05
C HIS A 26 1.61 -0.68 16.71
N THR A 27 1.86 0.54 17.18
CA THR A 27 0.99 1.71 17.00
C THR A 27 1.32 2.53 15.77
N THR A 28 2.48 2.29 15.16
CA THR A 28 3.03 3.03 14.03
C THR A 28 3.78 2.10 13.08
N VAL A 29 3.82 2.51 11.82
CA VAL A 29 4.66 1.93 10.77
C VAL A 29 5.81 2.90 10.52
N ASP A 30 7.03 2.43 10.74
CA ASP A 30 8.25 3.25 10.54
C ASP A 30 8.40 3.66 9.08
N SER A 31 8.17 2.73 8.14
CA SER A 31 8.28 2.99 6.71
C SER A 31 7.39 2.09 5.86
N LEU A 32 6.78 2.67 4.84
CA LEU A 32 6.06 2.00 3.76
C LEU A 32 6.68 2.43 2.43
N SER A 33 7.24 1.47 1.69
CA SER A 33 7.72 1.69 0.32
C SER A 33 6.85 0.94 -0.68
N ILE A 34 6.44 1.64 -1.74
CA ILE A 34 5.63 1.09 -2.82
C ILE A 34 6.42 1.17 -4.11
N ILE A 35 6.60 0.03 -4.75
CA ILE A 35 7.25 -0.08 -6.06
C ILE A 35 6.14 -0.21 -7.09
N TRP A 36 5.97 0.83 -7.91
CA TRP A 36 4.94 0.89 -8.93
C TRP A 36 5.32 0.14 -10.21
N PRO A 37 4.36 -0.24 -11.07
CA PRO A 37 4.64 -0.84 -12.36
C PRO A 37 5.49 0.03 -13.29
N SER A 38 5.45 1.37 -13.14
CA SER A 38 6.33 2.28 -13.89
C SER A 38 7.80 2.23 -13.45
N GLY A 39 8.10 1.57 -12.33
CA GLY A 39 9.40 1.59 -11.68
C GLY A 39 9.60 2.74 -10.69
N LYS A 40 8.62 3.65 -10.54
CA LYS A 40 8.64 4.66 -9.47
C LYS A 40 8.56 4.00 -8.09
N ILE A 41 9.21 4.63 -7.12
CA ILE A 41 9.19 4.20 -5.72
C ILE A 41 8.70 5.37 -4.87
N ASP A 42 7.55 5.18 -4.23
CA ASP A 42 7.04 6.14 -3.24
C ASP A 42 7.32 5.60 -1.85
N THR A 43 7.81 6.44 -0.95
CA THR A 43 8.11 6.06 0.44
C THR A 43 7.45 7.01 1.42
N TYR A 44 6.81 6.43 2.43
CA TYR A 44 6.07 7.11 3.49
C TYR A 44 6.61 6.64 4.84
N THR A 45 6.62 7.51 5.85
CA THR A 45 7.07 7.20 7.21
C THR A 45 6.04 7.67 8.23
N ASP A 46 6.19 7.21 9.48
CA ASP A 46 5.35 7.65 10.62
C ASP A 46 3.83 7.47 10.38
N ILE A 47 3.45 6.37 9.74
CA ILE A 47 2.04 6.07 9.48
C ILE A 47 1.44 5.43 10.74
N LYS A 48 0.41 6.06 11.31
CA LYS A 48 -0.34 5.48 12.45
C LYS A 48 -1.02 4.15 12.05
N ASN A 49 -1.15 3.23 13.01
CA ASN A 49 -1.88 1.98 12.81
C ASN A 49 -3.39 2.20 12.62
N ASN A 50 -4.09 1.10 12.29
CA ASN A 50 -5.56 1.05 12.20
C ASN A 50 -6.19 2.13 11.30
N ARG A 51 -5.62 2.30 10.11
CA ARG A 51 -6.12 3.24 9.09
C ARG A 51 -6.07 2.63 7.71
N GLU A 52 -6.91 3.15 6.83
CA GLU A 52 -6.88 2.88 5.40
C GLU A 52 -6.37 4.15 4.69
N ILE A 53 -5.36 3.99 3.84
CA ILE A 53 -4.80 5.11 3.08
C ILE A 53 -4.88 4.81 1.59
N PHE A 54 -5.35 5.80 0.83
CA PHE A 54 -5.30 5.78 -0.62
C PHE A 54 -4.03 6.47 -1.10
N ILE A 55 -3.32 5.80 -2.00
CA ILE A 55 -2.09 6.30 -2.58
C ILE A 55 -2.20 6.23 -4.09
N LYS A 56 -2.05 7.39 -4.73
CA LYS A 56 -1.98 7.51 -6.18
C LYS A 56 -0.53 7.65 -6.61
N GLU A 57 -0.11 6.75 -7.50
CA GLU A 57 1.24 6.71 -8.07
C GLU A 57 1.77 8.10 -8.45
N GLY A 58 2.95 8.44 -7.91
CA GLY A 58 3.66 9.67 -8.23
C GLY A 58 3.05 10.95 -7.63
N SER A 59 2.04 10.81 -6.77
CA SER A 59 1.47 11.95 -6.05
C SER A 59 2.34 12.33 -4.84
N ASN A 60 3.17 11.42 -4.31
CA ASN A 60 4.02 11.62 -3.13
C ASN A 60 3.24 12.04 -1.86
N TRP A 61 1.93 11.82 -1.83
CA TRP A 61 1.08 12.06 -0.67
C TRP A 61 0.07 10.90 -0.53
N ALA A 62 -0.45 10.71 0.68
CA ALA A 62 -1.41 9.66 1.02
C ALA A 62 -2.70 10.31 1.54
N GLU A 63 -3.82 9.89 0.99
CA GLU A 63 -5.18 10.28 1.39
C GLU A 63 -5.69 9.31 2.46
N ASP A 64 -6.32 9.81 3.52
CA ASP A 64 -7.06 8.94 4.45
C ASP A 64 -8.42 8.59 3.82
N LEU A 65 -8.84 7.33 3.94
CA LEU A 65 -10.14 6.84 3.47
C LEU A 65 -11.14 6.66 4.62
#